data_AF-A0A2E5B5K9-F1
#
_entry.id   AF-A0A2E5B5K9-F1
#
_cell.length_a   1.000
_cell.length_b   1.000
_cell.length_c   1.000
_cell.angle_alpha   90.00
_cell.angle_beta   90.00
_cell.angle_gamma   90.00
#
_symmetry.space_group_name_H-M   'P 1'
#
loop_
_entity.id
_entity.type
_entity.pdbx_description
1 polymer ?
#
loop_
_entity_poly.entity_id
_entity_poly.type
_entity_poly.pdbx_seq_one_letter_code
_entity_poly.pdbx_strand_id
1 'polypeptide(L)'
;MRGGNLLFTKPDEIVSDNQVAEDNLILSRYDRKIKFWVILLILFVAVSAFTNMLATRNQVTAEERFICVSLGADYYEPGDWDCKEIRDKYDAYNTQILISNFAFLPIGFSLVGIGVNLKRKIAHKRTQSSGILLPE
;
A
#
# COMPACT_ATOMS: atom_id res chain seq x y z
N MET A 1 35.36 51.93 -34.47
CA MET A 1 34.86 51.97 -33.08
C MET A 1 34.52 50.53 -32.68
N ARG A 2 35.22 50.01 -31.67
CA ARG A 2 35.10 48.63 -31.15
C ARG A 2 33.78 48.47 -30.40
N GLY A 3 32.89 47.61 -30.88
CA GLY A 3 31.75 47.09 -30.12
C GLY A 3 32.03 45.63 -29.81
N GLY A 4 32.59 45.35 -28.64
CA GLY A 4 32.86 43.99 -28.18
C GLY A 4 31.55 43.29 -27.82
N ASN A 5 31.37 42.07 -28.35
CA ASN A 5 30.35 41.15 -27.86
C ASN A 5 30.73 40.76 -26.42
N LEU A 6 29.98 41.29 -25.45
CA LEU A 6 30.00 40.79 -24.09
C LEU A 6 29.33 39.41 -24.10
N LEU A 7 30.16 38.37 -24.10
CA LEU A 7 29.75 37.04 -23.68
C LEU A 7 29.29 37.15 -22.23
N PHE A 8 27.98 37.12 -22.01
CA PHE A 8 27.39 36.83 -20.70
C PHE A 8 27.68 35.36 -20.37
N THR A 9 28.87 35.08 -19.84
CA THR A 9 29.08 33.87 -19.05
C THR A 9 28.27 34.06 -17.78
N LYS A 10 27.21 33.25 -17.59
CA LYS A 10 26.61 33.06 -16.27
C LYS A 10 27.76 32.73 -15.31
N PRO A 11 27.82 33.32 -14.10
CA PRO A 11 28.77 32.85 -13.12
C PRO A 11 28.47 31.37 -12.89
N ASP A 12 29.49 30.52 -13.03
CA ASP A 12 29.42 29.15 -12.59
C ASP A 12 28.99 29.17 -11.12
N GLU A 13 27.74 28.81 -10.88
CA GLU A 13 27.17 28.69 -9.56
C GLU A 13 27.87 27.48 -8.94
N ILE A 14 28.88 27.76 -8.10
CA ILE A 14 29.58 26.74 -7.33
C ILE A 14 28.53 26.20 -6.36
N VAL A 15 27.82 25.16 -6.78
CA VAL A 15 26.94 24.40 -5.90
C VAL A 15 27.82 23.93 -4.76
N SER A 16 27.57 24.44 -3.55
CA SER A 16 28.30 24.06 -2.36
C SER A 16 28.20 22.55 -2.18
N ASP A 17 29.34 21.87 -2.01
CA ASP A 17 29.39 20.41 -1.79
C ASP A 17 28.48 19.97 -0.62
N ASN A 18 28.27 20.87 0.36
CA ASN A 18 27.36 20.64 1.47
C ASN A 18 25.89 20.58 1.02
N GLN A 19 25.50 21.39 0.04
CA GLN A 19 24.15 21.44 -0.51
C GLN A 19 23.85 20.20 -1.37
N VAL A 20 24.86 19.74 -2.14
CA VAL A 20 24.79 18.46 -2.88
C VAL A 20 24.65 17.28 -1.93
N ALA A 21 25.39 17.28 -0.81
CA ALA A 21 25.31 16.24 0.20
C ALA A 21 23.93 16.18 0.90
N GLU A 22 23.35 17.33 1.24
CA GLU A 22 22.02 17.42 1.85
C GLU A 22 20.90 16.97 0.90
N ASP A 23 20.94 17.38 -0.37
CA ASP A 23 19.97 16.96 -1.38
C ASP A 23 20.01 15.44 -1.61
N ASN A 24 21.22 14.86 -1.66
CA ASN A 24 21.39 13.41 -1.78
C ASN A 24 20.86 12.67 -0.55
N LEU A 25 21.07 13.22 0.65
CA LEU A 25 20.50 12.70 1.89
C LEU A 25 18.97 12.73 1.88
N ILE A 26 18.35 13.84 1.46
CA ILE A 26 16.90 14.00 1.36
C ILE A 26 16.32 13.01 0.34
N LEU A 27 16.95 12.88 -0.83
CA LEU A 27 16.55 11.94 -1.86
C LEU A 27 16.61 10.48 -1.37
N SER A 28 17.65 10.13 -0.61
CA SER A 28 17.81 8.80 -0.01
C SER A 28 16.70 8.48 1.00
N ARG A 29 16.23 9.48 1.77
CA ARG A 29 15.12 9.29 2.72
C ARG A 29 13.81 9.00 2.01
N TYR A 30 13.52 9.68 0.91
CA TYR A 30 12.33 9.38 0.09
C TYR A 30 12.39 7.96 -0.49
N ASP A 31 13.58 7.53 -0.93
CA ASP A 31 13.77 6.17 -1.45
C ASP A 31 13.51 5.10 -0.38
N ARG A 32 14.01 5.29 0.84
CA ARG A 32 13.73 4.40 1.98
C ARG A 32 12.25 4.38 2.33
N LYS A 33 11.57 5.54 2.35
CA LYS A 33 10.12 5.62 2.61
C LYS A 33 9.32 4.88 1.54
N ILE A 34 9.65 5.05 0.26
CA ILE A 34 8.98 4.34 -0.84
C ILE A 34 9.18 2.83 -0.69
N LYS A 35 10.42 2.36 -0.45
CA LYS A 35 10.72 0.94 -0.23
C LYS A 35 9.92 0.36 0.94
N PHE A 36 9.82 1.08 2.05
CA PHE A 36 9.00 0.68 3.19
C PHE A 36 7.54 0.48 2.79
N TRP A 37 6.92 1.46 2.12
CA TRP A 37 5.53 1.36 1.68
C TRP A 37 5.31 0.26 0.65
N VAL A 38 6.27 -0.01 -0.23
CA VAL A 38 6.21 -1.11 -1.21
C VAL A 38 6.24 -2.46 -0.50
N ILE A 39 7.13 -2.65 0.48
CA ILE A 39 7.19 -3.89 1.28
C ILE A 39 5.86 -4.10 2.02
N LEU A 40 5.33 -3.03 2.62
CA LEU A 40 4.05 -3.05 3.32
C LEU A 40 2.90 -3.44 2.38
N LEU A 41 2.87 -2.86 1.17
CA LEU A 41 1.89 -3.18 0.14
C LEU A 41 1.93 -4.67 -0.25
N ILE A 42 3.12 -5.22 -0.50
CA ILE A 42 3.30 -6.63 -0.86
C ILE A 42 2.75 -7.54 0.24
N LEU A 43 3.07 -7.23 1.51
CA LEU A 43 2.58 -7.98 2.66
C LEU A 43 1.05 -7.99 2.72
N PHE A 44 0.42 -6.83 2.59
CA PHE A 44 -1.05 -6.76 2.67
C PHE A 44 -1.75 -7.41 1.50
N VAL A 45 -1.21 -7.29 0.28
CA VAL A 45 -1.72 -8.00 -0.90
C VAL A 45 -1.62 -9.52 -0.69
N ALA A 46 -0.50 -10.01 -0.15
CA ALA A 46 -0.32 -11.44 0.14
C ALA A 46 -1.33 -11.93 1.18
N VAL A 47 -1.54 -11.18 2.26
CA VAL A 47 -2.55 -11.51 3.30
C VAL A 47 -3.96 -11.53 2.72
N SER A 48 -4.32 -10.54 1.89
CA SER A 48 -5.63 -10.50 1.23
C SER A 48 -5.84 -11.69 0.28
N ALA A 49 -4.84 -12.04 -0.54
CA ALA A 49 -4.92 -13.20 -1.43
C ALA A 49 -5.06 -14.52 -0.64
N PHE A 50 -4.26 -14.69 0.42
CA PHE A 50 -4.29 -15.90 1.24
C PHE A 50 -5.61 -16.06 1.98
N THR A 51 -6.15 -14.98 2.54
CA THR A 51 -7.45 -14.99 3.24
C THR A 51 -8.62 -15.24 2.30
N ASN A 52 -8.60 -14.69 1.08
CA ASN A 52 -9.60 -15.01 0.07
C ASN A 52 -9.54 -16.48 -0.37
N MET A 53 -8.33 -17.03 -0.56
CA MET A 53 -8.16 -18.44 -0.90
C MET A 53 -8.69 -19.37 0.20
N LEU A 54 -8.43 -19.03 1.47
CA LEU A 54 -8.98 -19.76 2.61
C LEU A 54 -10.50 -19.65 2.70
N ALA A 55 -11.06 -18.45 2.50
CA ALA A 55 -12.51 -18.23 2.53
C ALA A 55 -13.21 -19.08 1.46
N THR A 56 -12.64 -19.16 0.26
CA THR A 56 -13.21 -19.98 -0.82
C THR A 56 -13.26 -21.47 -0.45
N ARG A 57 -12.32 -21.97 0.37
CA ARG A 57 -12.31 -23.36 0.84
C ARG A 57 -13.31 -23.63 1.96
N ASN A 58 -13.63 -22.61 2.75
CA ASN A 58 -14.57 -22.69 3.86
C ASN A 58 -15.98 -22.25 3.46
N GLN A 59 -16.24 -22.10 2.17
CA GLN A 59 -17.54 -21.65 1.68
C GLN A 59 -18.60 -22.72 1.94
N VAL A 60 -19.56 -22.37 2.78
CA VAL A 60 -20.72 -23.18 3.13
C VAL A 60 -21.89 -22.82 2.20
N THR A 61 -22.69 -23.79 1.79
CA THR A 61 -23.86 -23.55 0.93
C THR A 61 -24.97 -22.80 1.70
N ALA A 62 -25.88 -22.16 0.96
CA ALA A 62 -26.99 -21.42 1.57
C ALA A 62 -27.92 -22.31 2.41
N GLU A 63 -28.09 -23.57 2.00
CA GLU A 63 -28.92 -24.57 2.69
C GLU A 63 -28.28 -25.03 4.01
N GLU A 64 -26.99 -25.39 3.99
CA GLU A 64 -26.21 -25.72 5.19
C GLU A 64 -26.17 -24.57 6.21
N ARG A 65 -26.04 -23.32 5.73
CA ARG A 65 -26.09 -22.13 6.59
C ARG A 65 -27.49 -21.93 7.18
N PHE A 66 -28.53 -22.11 6.40
CA PHE A 66 -29.90 -21.93 6.87
C PHE A 66 -30.24 -22.96 7.95
N ILE A 67 -29.89 -24.22 7.71
CA ILE A 67 -30.14 -25.33 8.63
C ILE A 67 -29.21 -25.22 9.85
N CYS A 68 -27.88 -25.31 9.71
CA CYS A 68 -27.01 -25.45 10.88
C CYS A 68 -26.68 -24.12 11.60
N VAL A 69 -26.91 -22.96 10.99
CA VAL A 69 -26.57 -21.64 11.58
C VAL A 69 -27.81 -20.81 11.90
N SER A 70 -28.90 -20.91 11.12
CA SER A 70 -30.06 -19.99 11.24
C SER A 70 -31.27 -20.59 11.97
N LEU A 71 -31.63 -21.85 11.70
CA LEU A 71 -32.88 -22.47 12.20
C LEU A 71 -32.72 -23.82 12.92
N GLY A 72 -31.66 -24.58 12.67
CA GLY A 72 -31.64 -26.03 12.88
C GLY A 72 -30.53 -26.52 13.80
N ALA A 73 -30.79 -26.40 15.10
CA ALA A 73 -30.56 -27.50 16.05
C ALA A 73 -31.88 -27.82 16.78
N ASP A 74 -32.72 -26.80 16.98
CA ASP A 74 -33.96 -26.93 17.77
C ASP A 74 -35.20 -27.32 16.95
N TYR A 75 -35.19 -27.13 15.61
CA TYR A 75 -36.39 -27.33 14.76
C TYR A 75 -36.28 -28.42 13.69
N TYR A 76 -35.06 -28.86 13.37
CA TYR A 76 -34.81 -29.94 12.42
C TYR A 76 -33.93 -30.96 13.12
N GLU A 77 -34.33 -32.24 13.09
CA GLU A 77 -33.42 -33.32 13.43
C GLU A 77 -32.21 -33.20 12.51
N PRO A 78 -31.00 -33.01 13.04
CA PRO A 78 -29.82 -33.08 12.20
C PRO A 78 -29.85 -34.47 11.58
N GLY A 79 -29.96 -34.55 10.25
CA GLY A 79 -29.71 -35.81 9.54
C GLY A 79 -28.24 -36.23 9.73
N ASP A 80 -27.64 -36.89 8.75
CA ASP A 80 -26.18 -37.17 8.76
C ASP A 80 -25.28 -35.91 8.63
N TRP A 81 -25.82 -34.72 8.92
CA TRP A 81 -25.16 -33.44 8.72
C TRP A 81 -24.40 -33.06 9.99
N ASP A 82 -23.07 -32.95 9.87
CA ASP A 82 -22.23 -32.47 10.96
C ASP A 82 -22.35 -30.94 11.10
N CYS A 83 -23.45 -30.50 11.72
CA CYS A 83 -23.74 -29.09 11.92
C CYS A 83 -22.68 -28.35 12.75
N LYS A 84 -21.86 -29.06 13.53
CA LYS A 84 -20.72 -28.46 14.25
C LYS A 84 -19.62 -28.08 13.27
N GLU A 85 -19.23 -28.99 12.39
CA GLU A 85 -18.23 -28.71 11.35
C GLU A 85 -18.69 -27.59 10.40
N ILE A 86 -19.98 -27.59 10.02
CA ILE A 86 -20.56 -26.56 9.16
C ILE A 86 -20.53 -25.18 9.83
N ARG A 87 -20.83 -25.11 11.14
CA ARG A 87 -20.78 -23.85 11.89
C ARG A 87 -19.35 -23.34 12.03
N ASP A 88 -18.39 -24.22 12.31
CA ASP A 88 -16.97 -23.88 12.39
C ASP A 88 -16.43 -23.36 11.04
N LYS A 89 -16.82 -24.00 9.92
CA LYS A 89 -16.49 -23.51 8.56
C LYS A 89 -17.09 -22.14 8.29
N TYR A 90 -18.35 -21.92 8.69
CA TYR A 90 -19.03 -20.64 8.51
C TYR A 90 -18.39 -19.51 9.33
N ASP A 91 -18.01 -19.76 10.58
CA ASP A 91 -17.31 -18.77 11.42
C ASP A 91 -15.90 -18.47 10.88
N ALA A 92 -15.19 -19.50 10.41
CA ALA A 92 -13.89 -19.32 9.76
C ALA A 92 -14.02 -18.50 8.46
N TYR A 93 -15.04 -18.78 7.63
CA TYR A 93 -15.36 -18.02 6.43
C TYR A 93 -15.63 -16.54 6.73
N ASN A 94 -16.49 -16.27 7.71
CA ASN A 94 -16.87 -14.91 8.08
C ASN A 94 -15.66 -14.12 8.64
N THR A 95 -14.84 -14.77 9.48
CA THR A 95 -13.59 -14.20 10.00
C THR A 95 -12.60 -13.90 8.87
N GLN A 96 -12.46 -14.80 7.90
CA GLN A 96 -11.54 -14.62 6.77
C GLN A 96 -11.97 -13.49 5.84
N ILE A 97 -13.28 -13.32 5.59
CA ILE A 97 -13.81 -12.16 4.86
C ILE A 97 -13.54 -10.86 5.61
N LEU A 98 -13.75 -10.84 6.93
CA LEU A 98 -13.49 -9.67 7.74
C LEU A 98 -12.01 -9.26 7.67
N ILE A 99 -11.09 -10.21 7.80
CA ILE A 99 -9.64 -9.97 7.66
C ILE A 99 -9.31 -9.47 6.25
N SER A 100 -9.91 -10.06 5.21
CA SER A 100 -9.71 -9.60 3.82
C SER A 100 -10.15 -8.14 3.63
N ASN A 101 -11.32 -7.76 4.15
CA ASN A 101 -11.80 -6.37 4.14
C ASN A 101 -10.87 -5.42 4.90
N PHE A 102 -10.38 -5.82 6.08
CA PHE A 102 -9.42 -5.02 6.84
C PHE A 102 -8.08 -4.88 6.11
N ALA A 103 -7.64 -5.88 5.33
CA ALA A 103 -6.41 -5.82 4.57
C ALA A 103 -6.48 -4.83 3.38
N PHE A 104 -7.66 -4.55 2.84
CA PHE A 104 -7.83 -3.55 1.77
C PHE A 104 -7.51 -2.11 2.21
N LEU A 105 -7.81 -1.74 3.46
CA LEU A 105 -7.57 -0.41 3.99
C LEU A 105 -6.07 -0.04 3.96
N PRO A 106 -5.16 -0.84 4.54
CA PRO A 106 -3.72 -0.62 4.47
C PRO A 106 -3.14 -0.63 3.04
N ILE A 107 -3.72 -1.40 2.11
CA ILE A 107 -3.32 -1.38 0.70
C ILE A 107 -3.54 0.02 0.11
N GLY A 108 -4.73 0.60 0.33
CA GLY A 108 -5.04 1.97 -0.09
C GLY A 108 -4.06 3.01 0.49
N PHE A 109 -3.79 2.95 1.79
CA PHE A 109 -2.81 3.84 2.43
C PHE A 109 -1.40 3.68 1.86
N SER A 110 -0.99 2.45 1.55
CA SER A 110 0.33 2.17 1.01
C SER A 110 0.50 2.76 -0.39
N LEU A 111 -0.51 2.64 -1.25
CA LEU A 111 -0.51 3.23 -2.59
C LEU A 111 -0.45 4.76 -2.54
N VAL A 112 -1.25 5.39 -1.66
CA VAL A 112 -1.20 6.85 -1.44
C VAL A 112 0.16 7.28 -0.90
N GLY A 113 0.72 6.53 0.07
CA GLY A 113 2.04 6.77 0.63
C GLY A 113 3.15 6.70 -0.42
N ILE A 114 3.13 5.71 -1.30
CA ILE A 114 4.06 5.60 -2.44
C ILE A 114 3.88 6.81 -3.36
N GLY A 115 2.65 7.12 -3.77
CA GLY A 115 2.36 8.20 -4.71
C GLY A 115 2.81 9.58 -4.21
N VAL A 116 2.54 9.90 -2.94
CA VAL A 116 2.96 11.17 -2.32
C VAL A 116 4.49 11.26 -2.22
N ASN A 117 5.16 10.20 -1.76
CA ASN A 117 6.61 10.19 -1.66
C ASN A 117 7.30 10.22 -3.03
N LEU A 118 6.71 9.58 -4.05
CA LEU A 118 7.20 9.62 -5.43
C LEU A 118 7.06 11.02 -6.03
N LYS A 119 5.90 11.66 -5.86
CA LYS A 119 5.68 13.07 -6.30
C LYS A 119 6.68 14.01 -5.63
N ARG A 120 6.91 13.89 -4.32
CA ARG A 120 7.90 14.70 -3.59
C ARG A 120 9.33 14.44 -4.08
N LYS A 121 9.69 13.18 -4.34
CA LYS A 121 11.01 12.82 -4.90
C LYS A 121 11.23 13.44 -6.29
N ILE A 122 10.20 13.42 -7.15
CA ILE A 122 10.26 14.01 -8.50
C ILE A 122 10.34 15.55 -8.40
N ALA A 123 9.54 16.17 -7.53
CA ALA A 123 9.59 17.61 -7.32
C ALA A 123 10.97 18.08 -6.85
N HIS A 124 11.56 17.41 -5.86
CA HIS A 124 12.92 17.71 -5.38
C HIS A 124 13.99 17.55 -6.47
N LYS A 125 13.91 16.48 -7.28
CA LYS A 125 14.82 16.33 -8.42
C LYS A 125 14.65 17.44 -9.45
N ARG A 126 13.42 17.90 -9.67
CA ARG A 126 13.13 18.98 -10.62
C ARG A 126 13.72 20.30 -10.14
N THR A 127 13.51 20.68 -8.88
CA THR A 127 14.09 21.89 -8.28
C THR A 127 15.62 21.86 -8.33
N GLN A 128 16.24 20.72 -7.99
CA GLN A 128 17.69 20.52 -8.05
C GLN A 128 18.24 20.68 -9.47
N SER A 129 17.56 20.12 -10.48
CA SER A 129 17.95 20.23 -11.89
C SER A 129 17.76 21.63 -12.48
N SER A 130 16.88 22.45 -11.90
CA SER A 130 16.58 23.80 -12.40
C SER A 130 17.40 24.92 -11.76
N GLY A 131 18.26 24.63 -10.76
CA GLY A 131 19.03 25.65 -10.04
C GLY A 131 18.17 26.66 -9.27
N ILE A 132 16.88 26.35 -9.05
CA ILE A 132 15.95 27.24 -8.34
C ILE A 132 16.13 26.93 -6.85
N LEU A 133 16.97 27.72 -6.19
CA LEU A 133 17.00 27.85 -4.74
C LEU A 133 15.58 28.24 -4.28
N LEU A 134 14.98 27.41 -3.42
CA LEU A 134 13.80 27.81 -2.65
C LEU A 134 14.18 29.03 -1.80
N PRO A 135 13.40 30.13 -1.82
CA PRO A 135 13.63 31.22 -0.89
C PRO A 135 13.36 30.72 0.53
N GLU A 136 14.27 31.07 1.44
CA GLU A 136 14.20 30.83 2.89
C GLU A 136 12.85 31.27 3.51
#